data_AF-A0A6P4YG92-F1
#
_entry.id   AF-A0A6P4YG92-F1
#
_cell.length_a   1.000
_cell.length_b   1.000
_cell.length_c   1.000
_cell.angle_alpha   90.00
_cell.angle_beta   90.00
_cell.angle_gamma   90.00
#
_symmetry.space_group_name_H-M   'P 1'
#
loop_
_entity.id
_entity.type
_entity.pdbx_description
1 polymer ?
#
loop_
_entity_poly.entity_id
_entity_poly.type
_entity_poly.pdbx_seq_one_letter_code
_entity_poly.pdbx_strand_id
1 'polypeptide(L)'
;MTQSDSLYRALVCAPIAEFRHYLYKKSTLQHICADLDDGTHCPACPKRDGEQIVLLDANFGLVRKASSGTSHAAPHHGNRMFAEDAKVESFLDTYSDASKPDEDCSDFQAGSKIRSKNKQTKLDVTGVFGATCRHEMPLQFINMTQGERLGYPVFLIKELLKQAQDNNLQLRVIYDIACVLKSHLQVPRSGNAQENLSQHLQFAIPSFHIYGHKTHCQILYSTRRQEGYVLTDGEGMERLWSYLRPFFRSTKEMTRSHRLDMLTDGILHYARRKSTDIELSICHRMEKAEKMYAEADKELEEIIAQAPVPVSEEDILRWDKEEKETILQHKRRPTSTAGPRKCEKEYVMKLTEFHALREEIENAEDGSLSDLAASYSVLKGMKEKLKTMEAKHKLGRRWKPSDPKYQRILKLVDEEARTQLLDKARTQAWELAYLLGLKVKYPDGQAIAVKLSRQLKTSWKKLVLNTTTSNGPHNRPSFPVPSPVQRQDNLNGMYTPILI
;
A
#
# COMPACT_ATOMS: atom_id res chain seq x y z
N MET A 1 4.96 -21.74 -50.65
CA MET A 1 3.72 -21.74 -49.85
C MET A 1 2.65 -22.41 -50.69
N THR A 2 2.07 -23.51 -50.24
CA THR A 2 1.05 -24.26 -51.00
C THR A 2 -0.32 -23.55 -50.90
N GLN A 3 -1.17 -23.72 -51.92
CA GLN A 3 -2.51 -23.14 -51.99
C GLN A 3 -3.40 -23.48 -50.77
N SER A 4 -3.20 -24.63 -50.14
CA SER A 4 -3.95 -25.04 -48.93
C SER A 4 -3.63 -24.17 -47.71
N ASP A 5 -2.39 -23.69 -47.60
CA ASP A 5 -1.91 -22.84 -46.51
C ASP A 5 -2.51 -21.42 -46.61
N SER A 6 -2.74 -20.97 -47.85
CA SER A 6 -3.46 -19.73 -48.17
C SER A 6 -4.95 -19.82 -47.83
N LEU A 7 -5.61 -20.92 -48.23
CA LEU A 7 -7.04 -21.13 -47.97
C LEU A 7 -7.35 -21.29 -46.48
N TYR A 8 -6.50 -22.02 -45.73
CA TYR A 8 -6.63 -22.15 -44.28
C TYR A 8 -6.44 -20.81 -43.56
N ARG A 9 -5.43 -20.00 -43.96
CA ARG A 9 -5.28 -18.63 -43.43
C ARG A 9 -6.48 -17.74 -43.75
N ALA A 10 -7.02 -17.85 -44.96
CA ALA A 10 -8.18 -17.10 -45.44
C ALA A 10 -9.52 -17.60 -44.87
N LEU A 11 -9.58 -18.75 -44.20
CA LEU A 11 -10.81 -19.27 -43.57
C LEU A 11 -10.75 -19.25 -42.03
N VAL A 12 -9.56 -19.33 -41.43
CA VAL A 12 -9.44 -19.63 -39.99
C VAL A 12 -8.97 -18.43 -39.15
N CYS A 13 -8.15 -17.50 -39.68
CA CYS A 13 -7.52 -16.46 -38.85
C CYS A 13 -7.88 -15.03 -39.25
N ALA A 14 -7.78 -14.66 -40.52
CA ALA A 14 -8.08 -13.30 -40.98
C ALA A 14 -9.60 -12.97 -40.96
N PRO A 15 -10.51 -13.87 -41.40
CA PRO A 15 -11.93 -13.52 -41.49
C PRO A 15 -12.59 -13.30 -40.15
N ILE A 16 -12.16 -13.99 -39.09
CA ILE A 16 -12.85 -13.92 -37.81
C ILE A 16 -12.52 -12.65 -37.03
N ALA A 17 -11.30 -12.13 -37.15
CA ALA A 17 -10.92 -10.85 -36.58
C ALA A 17 -11.59 -9.71 -37.35
N GLU A 18 -11.57 -9.78 -38.68
CA GLU A 18 -12.27 -8.83 -39.55
C GLU A 18 -13.79 -8.86 -39.33
N PHE A 19 -14.39 -10.04 -39.19
CA PHE A 19 -15.82 -10.21 -38.92
C PHE A 19 -16.21 -9.64 -37.56
N ARG A 20 -15.44 -9.92 -36.50
CA ARG A 20 -15.67 -9.33 -35.17
C ARG A 20 -15.58 -7.81 -35.20
N HIS A 21 -14.56 -7.29 -35.89
CA HIS A 21 -14.42 -5.85 -36.07
C HIS A 21 -15.53 -5.23 -36.93
N TYR A 22 -16.01 -5.95 -37.96
CA TYR A 22 -17.18 -5.55 -38.74
C TYR A 22 -18.45 -5.49 -37.87
N LEU A 23 -18.69 -6.50 -37.03
CA LEU A 23 -19.80 -6.49 -36.08
C LEU A 23 -19.68 -5.33 -35.09
N TYR A 24 -18.47 -5.04 -34.60
CA TYR A 24 -18.21 -3.85 -33.80
C TYR A 24 -18.63 -2.58 -34.56
N LYS A 25 -18.11 -2.36 -35.76
CA LYS A 25 -18.45 -1.19 -36.60
C LYS A 25 -19.94 -1.06 -36.85
N LYS A 26 -20.63 -2.17 -37.14
CA LYS A 26 -22.08 -2.19 -37.36
C LYS A 26 -22.85 -1.84 -36.09
N SER A 27 -22.38 -2.30 -34.93
CA SER A 27 -23.05 -2.04 -33.64
C SER A 27 -22.84 -0.62 -33.11
N THR A 28 -21.68 -0.01 -33.39
CA THR A 28 -21.33 1.31 -32.83
C THR A 28 -21.57 2.44 -33.82
N LEU A 29 -21.52 2.15 -35.13
CA LEU A 29 -21.61 3.13 -36.21
C LEU A 29 -20.60 4.29 -36.13
N GLN A 30 -19.57 4.17 -35.28
CA GLN A 30 -18.53 5.20 -35.08
C GLN A 30 -17.72 5.49 -36.34
N HIS A 31 -17.66 4.53 -37.27
CA HIS A 31 -17.03 4.71 -38.58
C HIS A 31 -17.84 5.62 -39.53
N ILE A 32 -19.12 5.87 -39.22
CA ILE A 32 -20.01 6.78 -39.95
C ILE A 32 -20.11 8.12 -39.21
N CYS A 33 -20.28 8.07 -37.88
CA CYS A 33 -20.35 9.25 -37.04
C CYS A 33 -19.47 9.04 -35.80
N ALA A 34 -18.32 9.70 -35.76
CA ALA A 34 -17.31 9.52 -34.71
C ALA A 34 -17.82 9.92 -33.31
N ASP A 35 -18.84 10.77 -33.24
CA ASP A 35 -19.42 11.26 -31.98
C ASP A 35 -20.38 10.26 -31.32
N LEU A 36 -20.71 9.14 -31.99
CA LEU A 36 -21.56 8.12 -31.41
C LEU A 36 -20.85 7.36 -30.28
N ASP A 37 -21.57 7.20 -29.17
CA ASP A 37 -21.14 6.34 -28.06
C ASP A 37 -21.15 4.87 -28.52
N ASP A 38 -20.02 4.18 -28.39
CA ASP A 38 -19.92 2.75 -28.65
C ASP A 38 -20.55 1.87 -27.56
N GLY A 39 -21.20 2.50 -26.57
CA GLY A 39 -21.89 1.85 -25.46
C GLY A 39 -20.94 1.32 -24.40
N THR A 40 -19.68 1.77 -24.41
CA THR A 40 -18.66 1.34 -23.45
C THR A 40 -18.20 2.45 -22.51
N HIS A 41 -18.73 3.67 -22.69
CA HIS A 41 -18.64 4.70 -21.67
C HIS A 41 -19.63 4.42 -20.54
N CYS A 42 -19.23 4.70 -19.31
CA CYS A 42 -20.12 4.52 -18.17
C CYS A 42 -21.20 5.60 -18.15
N PRO A 43 -22.50 5.26 -18.23
CA PRO A 43 -23.56 6.27 -18.23
C PRO A 43 -23.75 6.94 -16.87
N ALA A 44 -23.28 6.32 -15.79
CA ALA A 44 -23.44 6.80 -14.41
C ALA A 44 -22.21 7.53 -13.84
N CYS A 45 -21.08 7.56 -14.55
CA CYS A 45 -19.93 8.34 -14.10
C CYS A 45 -20.11 9.83 -14.41
N PRO A 46 -19.52 10.73 -13.60
CA PRO A 46 -19.45 12.14 -13.95
C PRO A 46 -18.78 12.32 -15.32
N LYS A 47 -19.42 13.07 -16.21
CA LYS A 47 -18.91 13.34 -17.57
C LYS A 47 -18.08 14.62 -17.66
N ARG A 48 -18.36 15.57 -16.76
CA ARG A 48 -17.72 16.88 -16.71
C ARG A 48 -17.14 17.10 -15.32
N ASP A 49 -17.91 17.69 -14.42
CA ASP A 49 -17.43 18.04 -13.08
C ASP A 49 -17.83 17.01 -12.02
N GLY A 50 -17.04 16.95 -10.93
CA GLY A 50 -17.37 16.17 -9.74
C GLY A 50 -16.30 15.14 -9.37
N GLU A 51 -16.70 14.11 -8.64
CA GLU A 51 -15.79 13.11 -8.09
C GLU A 51 -16.00 11.74 -8.75
N GLN A 52 -14.95 11.20 -9.36
CA GLN A 52 -14.98 9.87 -9.96
C GLN A 52 -14.11 8.90 -9.17
N ILE A 53 -14.72 7.81 -8.71
CA ILE A 53 -14.01 6.69 -8.11
C ILE A 53 -13.47 5.78 -9.22
N VAL A 54 -12.15 5.58 -9.21
CA VAL A 54 -11.42 4.74 -10.16
C VAL A 54 -10.66 3.67 -9.41
N LEU A 55 -10.76 2.44 -9.88
CA LEU A 55 -10.08 1.28 -9.33
C LEU A 55 -8.93 0.90 -10.25
N LEU A 56 -7.73 0.78 -9.71
CA LEU A 56 -6.52 0.42 -10.43
C LEU A 56 -6.01 -0.93 -9.95
N ASP A 57 -5.53 -1.76 -10.88
CA ASP A 57 -4.82 -2.98 -10.53
C ASP A 57 -3.93 -3.49 -11.69
N ALA A 58 -3.02 -4.40 -11.37
CA ALA A 58 -2.08 -5.05 -12.28
C ALA A 58 -2.34 -6.56 -12.38
N ASN A 59 -2.58 -7.05 -13.59
CA ASN A 59 -2.69 -8.47 -13.88
C ASN A 59 -1.39 -9.03 -14.49
N PHE A 60 -0.62 -9.76 -13.67
CA PHE A 60 0.62 -10.45 -14.09
C PHE A 60 0.39 -11.79 -14.79
N GLY A 61 -0.87 -12.23 -14.91
CA GLY A 61 -1.23 -13.40 -15.68
C GLY A 61 -1.25 -13.11 -17.18
N LEU A 62 -1.70 -11.93 -17.60
CA LEU A 62 -1.80 -11.52 -19.00
C LEU A 62 -0.42 -11.16 -19.59
N VAL A 63 0.49 -12.12 -19.68
CA VAL A 63 1.83 -11.95 -20.27
C VAL A 63 1.84 -12.25 -21.75
N ARG A 64 2.83 -11.74 -22.51
CA ARG A 64 3.13 -12.10 -23.90
C ARG A 64 4.55 -12.63 -23.99
N LYS A 65 4.78 -13.69 -24.77
CA LYS A 65 6.15 -14.13 -25.04
C LYS A 65 6.79 -13.28 -26.12
N ALA A 66 8.07 -12.97 -25.93
CA ALA A 66 8.90 -12.33 -26.94
C ALA A 66 9.00 -13.18 -28.23
N SER A 67 8.82 -14.50 -28.13
CA SER A 67 8.82 -15.44 -29.26
C SER A 67 7.53 -15.45 -30.09
N SER A 68 6.49 -14.71 -29.69
CA SER A 68 5.15 -14.77 -30.29
C SER A 68 4.98 -14.03 -31.61
N GLY A 69 6.03 -14.02 -32.44
CA GLY A 69 6.06 -13.42 -33.77
C GLY A 69 5.96 -11.89 -33.80
N THR A 70 6.00 -11.34 -35.00
CA THR A 70 5.80 -9.91 -35.30
C THR A 70 4.44 -9.68 -35.95
N SER A 71 3.89 -8.48 -35.78
CA SER A 71 2.62 -8.11 -36.43
C SER A 71 2.89 -7.64 -37.86
N HIS A 72 2.08 -8.10 -38.82
CA HIS A 72 2.14 -7.62 -40.21
C HIS A 72 1.18 -6.46 -40.50
N ALA A 73 0.16 -6.28 -39.66
CA ALA A 73 -0.83 -5.22 -39.75
C ALA A 73 -1.04 -4.57 -38.37
N ALA A 74 -1.56 -3.35 -38.39
CA ALA A 74 -2.01 -2.67 -37.18
C ALA A 74 -3.23 -3.39 -36.56
N PRO A 75 -3.45 -3.28 -35.24
CA PRO A 75 -4.67 -3.78 -34.61
C PRO A 75 -5.91 -3.10 -35.21
N HIS A 76 -6.98 -3.86 -35.42
CA HIS A 76 -8.23 -3.34 -35.95
C HIS A 76 -8.88 -2.30 -35.03
N HIS A 77 -8.81 -2.51 -33.71
CA HIS A 77 -9.32 -1.57 -32.71
C HIS A 77 -8.32 -0.43 -32.38
N GLY A 78 -7.16 -0.40 -33.04
CA GLY A 78 -6.08 0.52 -32.70
C GLY A 78 -5.78 0.51 -31.20
N ASN A 79 -5.76 1.70 -30.59
CA ASN A 79 -5.50 1.90 -29.17
C ASN A 79 -6.77 2.21 -28.35
N ARG A 80 -7.94 1.71 -28.78
CA ARG A 80 -9.25 2.05 -28.18
C ARG A 80 -9.33 1.81 -26.67
N MET A 81 -8.81 0.69 -26.17
CA MET A 81 -8.78 0.37 -24.73
C MET A 81 -7.38 0.42 -24.13
N PHE A 82 -6.33 0.35 -24.96
CA PHE A 82 -4.95 0.29 -24.51
C PHE A 82 -4.19 1.55 -24.90
N ALA A 83 -3.51 2.16 -23.93
CA ALA A 83 -2.55 3.22 -24.22
C ALA A 83 -1.49 2.76 -25.22
N GLU A 84 -1.00 3.70 -26.02
CA GLU A 84 0.05 3.43 -26.99
C GLU A 84 1.34 3.06 -26.27
N ASP A 85 1.84 1.85 -26.49
CA ASP A 85 3.00 1.33 -25.78
C ASP A 85 4.23 2.25 -25.91
N ALA A 86 4.43 2.91 -27.06
CA ALA A 86 5.53 3.87 -27.27
C ALA A 86 5.42 5.11 -26.36
N LYS A 87 4.20 5.61 -26.12
CA LYS A 87 3.96 6.74 -25.19
C LYS A 87 4.22 6.33 -23.75
N VAL A 88 3.80 5.12 -23.39
CA VAL A 88 4.04 4.54 -22.06
C VAL A 88 5.55 4.38 -21.83
N GLU A 89 6.28 3.79 -22.77
CA GLU A 89 7.72 3.59 -22.68
C GLU A 89 8.48 4.91 -22.58
N SER A 90 8.17 5.88 -23.44
CA SER A 90 8.77 7.23 -23.39
C SER A 90 8.55 7.92 -22.04
N PHE A 91 7.35 7.78 -21.47
CA PHE A 91 7.07 8.28 -20.12
C PHE A 91 7.92 7.54 -19.08
N LEU A 92 7.93 6.21 -19.09
CA LEU A 92 8.61 5.39 -18.11
C LEU A 92 10.14 5.55 -18.12
N ASP A 93 10.73 5.83 -19.28
CA ASP A 93 12.17 6.04 -19.45
C ASP A 93 12.63 7.37 -18.83
N THR A 94 11.77 8.38 -18.86
CA THR A 94 12.01 9.67 -18.19
C THR A 94 11.51 9.68 -16.74
N TYR A 95 10.65 8.72 -16.37
CA TYR A 95 10.03 8.67 -15.05
C TYR A 95 10.90 7.98 -14.00
N SER A 96 11.24 8.73 -12.95
CA SER A 96 11.96 8.24 -11.78
C SER A 96 10.99 7.71 -10.72
N ASP A 97 10.98 6.39 -10.52
CA ASP A 97 10.35 5.79 -9.35
C ASP A 97 11.18 6.15 -8.10
N ALA A 98 10.56 6.78 -7.08
CA ALA A 98 11.26 6.93 -5.81
C ALA A 98 11.63 5.53 -5.29
N SER A 99 12.71 5.46 -4.52
CA SER A 99 12.90 4.30 -3.65
C SER A 99 11.61 4.08 -2.87
N LYS A 100 11.13 2.82 -2.82
CA LYS A 100 10.03 2.41 -1.94
C LYS A 100 10.31 3.07 -0.58
N PRO A 101 9.38 3.82 0.02
CA PRO A 101 9.60 4.35 1.36
C PRO A 101 10.02 3.18 2.27
N ASP A 102 11.00 3.40 3.15
CA ASP A 102 11.57 2.40 4.07
C ASP A 102 10.49 1.76 4.98
N GLU A 103 9.31 2.36 5.03
CA GLU A 103 8.13 1.85 5.70
C GLU A 103 7.37 0.85 4.82
N ASP A 104 7.80 -0.42 4.85
CA ASP A 104 7.07 -1.54 4.24
C ASP A 104 5.66 -1.62 4.87
N CYS A 105 4.63 -1.01 4.26
CA CYS A 105 3.26 -0.91 4.83
C CYS A 105 2.46 -2.22 4.68
N SER A 106 2.92 -3.16 3.86
CA SER A 106 2.26 -4.43 3.60
C SER A 106 3.27 -5.55 3.29
N ASP A 107 2.93 -6.79 3.63
CA ASP A 107 3.66 -7.99 3.14
C ASP A 107 3.52 -8.19 1.61
N PHE A 108 2.74 -7.34 0.92
CA PHE A 108 2.65 -7.34 -0.53
C PHE A 108 3.98 -6.91 -1.15
N GLN A 109 4.56 -7.80 -1.95
CA GLN A 109 5.78 -7.54 -2.74
C GLN A 109 5.53 -6.61 -3.95
N ALA A 110 4.31 -6.09 -4.08
CA ALA A 110 3.88 -5.18 -5.13
C ALA A 110 4.71 -3.88 -5.14
N GLY A 111 5.15 -3.46 -6.33
CA GLY A 111 5.97 -2.26 -6.56
C GLY A 111 7.43 -2.37 -6.08
N SER A 112 7.91 -3.57 -5.73
CA SER A 112 9.30 -3.76 -5.30
C SER A 112 10.27 -3.80 -6.50
N LYS A 113 11.38 -3.03 -6.40
CA LYS A 113 12.49 -3.07 -7.38
C LYS A 113 13.12 -4.47 -7.56
N ILE A 114 12.83 -5.40 -6.64
CA ILE A 114 13.33 -6.78 -6.68
C ILE A 114 12.63 -7.58 -7.80
N ARG A 115 11.33 -7.35 -8.05
CA ARG A 115 10.64 -7.95 -9.20
C ARG A 115 10.96 -7.26 -10.53
N SER A 116 11.23 -5.95 -10.53
CA SER A 116 11.58 -5.24 -11.77
C SER A 116 12.99 -5.58 -12.29
N LYS A 117 13.89 -6.07 -11.43
CA LYS A 117 15.26 -6.46 -11.82
C LYS A 117 15.35 -7.82 -12.53
N ASN A 118 14.41 -8.73 -12.31
CA ASN A 118 14.34 -9.98 -13.07
C ASN A 118 13.59 -9.74 -14.37
N LYS A 119 14.24 -9.05 -15.32
CA LYS A 119 13.78 -8.94 -16.70
C LYS A 119 13.48 -10.37 -17.18
N GLN A 120 12.21 -10.73 -17.28
CA GLN A 120 11.81 -12.02 -17.83
C GLN A 120 12.14 -11.96 -19.32
N THR A 121 13.37 -12.28 -19.70
CA THR A 121 13.90 -12.13 -21.08
C THR A 121 13.06 -12.85 -22.14
N LYS A 122 12.21 -13.79 -21.71
CA LYS A 122 11.29 -14.54 -22.56
C LYS A 122 9.94 -13.84 -22.79
N LEU A 123 9.66 -12.74 -22.09
CA LEU A 123 8.41 -11.98 -22.17
C LEU A 123 8.71 -10.55 -22.59
N ASP A 124 8.01 -10.07 -23.60
CA ASP A 124 8.02 -8.66 -24.00
C ASP A 124 6.88 -7.88 -23.30
N VAL A 125 5.78 -8.56 -22.95
CA VAL A 125 4.75 -8.04 -22.03
C VAL A 125 4.73 -8.90 -20.76
N THR A 126 5.02 -8.27 -19.64
CA THR A 126 5.09 -8.88 -18.29
C THR A 126 3.76 -8.87 -17.54
N GLY A 127 2.75 -8.17 -18.08
CA GLY A 127 1.40 -8.13 -17.55
C GLY A 127 0.61 -6.96 -18.15
N VAL A 128 -0.60 -6.75 -17.64
CA VAL A 128 -1.46 -5.63 -18.02
C VAL A 128 -1.82 -4.83 -16.77
N PHE A 129 -1.64 -3.52 -16.80
CA PHE A 129 -2.16 -2.59 -15.80
C PHE A 129 -3.46 -1.98 -16.33
N GLY A 130 -4.46 -1.77 -15.48
CA GLY A 130 -5.75 -1.26 -15.95
C GLY A 130 -6.54 -0.49 -14.92
N ALA A 131 -7.59 0.15 -15.41
CA ALA A 131 -8.55 0.90 -14.62
C ALA A 131 -10.01 0.55 -14.94
N THR A 132 -10.85 0.56 -13.92
CA THR A 132 -12.32 0.55 -14.03
C THR A 132 -12.90 1.67 -13.18
N CYS A 133 -14.11 2.12 -13.48
CA CYS A 133 -14.85 2.99 -12.56
C CYS A 133 -15.58 2.16 -11.48
N ARG A 134 -16.16 2.83 -10.47
CA ARG A 134 -16.99 2.17 -9.41
C ARG A 134 -18.16 1.33 -9.93
N HIS A 135 -18.62 1.56 -11.16
CA HIS A 135 -19.67 0.78 -11.81
C HIS A 135 -19.12 -0.45 -12.56
N GLU A 136 -17.83 -0.74 -12.38
CA GLU A 136 -17.10 -1.84 -13.01
C GLU A 136 -17.02 -1.71 -14.53
N MET A 137 -17.22 -0.51 -15.07
CA MET A 137 -16.99 -0.24 -16.49
C MET A 137 -15.48 -0.05 -16.73
N PRO A 138 -14.87 -0.77 -17.68
CA PRO A 138 -13.48 -0.59 -18.08
C PRO A 138 -13.20 0.84 -18.56
N LEU A 139 -12.05 1.40 -18.18
CA LEU A 139 -11.62 2.74 -18.59
C LEU A 139 -10.46 2.66 -19.58
N GLN A 140 -9.25 2.32 -19.11
CA GLN A 140 -8.06 2.27 -19.95
C GLN A 140 -7.04 1.27 -19.38
N PHE A 141 -6.23 0.69 -20.28
CA PHE A 141 -5.27 -0.38 -20.00
C PHE A 141 -3.89 -0.05 -20.57
N ILE A 142 -2.86 -0.69 -20.02
CA ILE A 142 -1.46 -0.50 -20.39
C ILE A 142 -0.78 -1.87 -20.41
N ASN A 143 -0.02 -2.17 -21.46
CA ASN A 143 0.91 -3.29 -21.42
C ASN A 143 2.12 -2.94 -20.55
N MET A 144 2.46 -3.79 -19.59
CA MET A 144 3.64 -3.62 -18.75
C MET A 144 4.84 -4.33 -19.37
N THR A 145 5.91 -3.60 -19.69
CA THR A 145 7.15 -4.16 -20.29
C THR A 145 8.31 -4.24 -19.30
N GLN A 146 8.29 -3.41 -18.25
CA GLN A 146 9.38 -3.28 -17.27
C GLN A 146 9.05 -3.84 -15.87
N GLY A 147 8.19 -4.87 -15.79
CA GLY A 147 7.67 -5.38 -14.52
C GLY A 147 6.76 -4.37 -13.81
N GLU A 148 6.54 -4.52 -12.51
CA GLU A 148 5.73 -3.57 -11.74
C GLU A 148 6.52 -2.32 -11.37
N ARG A 149 6.05 -1.16 -11.82
CA ARG A 149 6.63 0.18 -11.55
C ARG A 149 5.53 1.13 -11.10
N LEU A 150 5.86 2.08 -10.21
CA LEU A 150 4.90 3.13 -9.81
C LEU A 150 4.64 4.12 -10.95
N GLY A 151 5.48 4.13 -12.00
CA GLY A 151 5.21 4.86 -13.23
C GLY A 151 3.92 4.46 -13.95
N TYR A 152 3.50 3.18 -13.93
CA TYR A 152 2.26 2.77 -14.63
C TYR A 152 1.00 3.40 -14.04
N PRO A 153 0.72 3.32 -12.72
CA PRO A 153 -0.44 4.00 -12.15
C PRO A 153 -0.38 5.52 -12.36
N VAL A 154 0.82 6.12 -12.29
CA VAL A 154 0.97 7.57 -12.51
C VAL A 154 0.65 7.96 -13.94
N PHE A 155 1.13 7.19 -14.92
CA PHE A 155 0.80 7.40 -16.34
C PHE A 155 -0.70 7.28 -16.56
N LEU A 156 -1.32 6.21 -16.04
CA LEU A 156 -2.76 5.98 -16.23
C LEU A 156 -3.61 7.09 -15.60
N ILE A 157 -3.28 7.52 -14.38
CA ILE A 157 -3.96 8.64 -13.71
C ILE A 157 -3.83 9.93 -14.54
N LYS A 158 -2.63 10.22 -15.09
CA LYS A 158 -2.42 11.38 -15.95
C LYS A 158 -3.28 11.32 -17.21
N GLU A 159 -3.37 10.17 -17.85
CA GLU A 159 -4.23 10.01 -19.04
C GLU A 159 -5.71 10.16 -18.72
N LEU A 160 -6.18 9.64 -17.58
CA LEU A 160 -7.57 9.81 -17.14
C LEU A 160 -7.89 11.29 -16.83
N LEU A 161 -6.99 12.00 -16.15
CA LEU A 161 -7.15 13.44 -15.90
C LEU A 161 -7.07 14.25 -17.21
N LYS A 162 -6.21 13.84 -18.16
CA LYS A 162 -6.09 14.49 -19.47
C LYS A 162 -7.38 14.39 -20.27
N GLN A 163 -8.05 13.24 -20.23
CA GLN A 163 -9.36 13.04 -20.87
C GLN A 163 -10.46 13.92 -20.25
N ALA A 164 -10.24 14.42 -19.04
CA ALA A 164 -11.17 15.28 -18.31
C ALA A 164 -10.79 16.78 -18.34
N GLN A 165 -9.77 17.19 -19.10
CA GLN A 165 -9.08 18.49 -18.98
C GLN A 165 -9.93 19.76 -19.08
N ASP A 166 -11.12 19.70 -19.70
CA ASP A 166 -12.04 20.84 -19.75
C ASP A 166 -12.93 20.94 -18.48
N ASN A 167 -12.73 20.08 -17.49
CA ASN A 167 -13.63 19.92 -16.37
C ASN A 167 -12.93 19.82 -15.01
N ASN A 168 -13.64 20.19 -13.96
CA ASN A 168 -13.18 20.11 -12.57
C ASN A 168 -13.41 18.69 -12.01
N LEU A 169 -12.72 17.71 -12.60
CA LEU A 169 -12.78 16.32 -12.17
C LEU A 169 -11.79 16.03 -11.03
N GLN A 170 -12.31 15.41 -9.97
CA GLN A 170 -11.54 14.89 -8.84
C GLN A 170 -11.53 13.36 -8.90
N LEU A 171 -10.35 12.75 -8.86
CA LEU A 171 -10.22 11.30 -8.90
C LEU A 171 -10.02 10.72 -7.50
N ARG A 172 -10.89 9.79 -7.13
CA ARG A 172 -10.80 8.97 -5.92
C ARG A 172 -10.23 7.60 -6.31
N VAL A 173 -8.93 7.45 -6.15
CA VAL A 173 -8.19 6.27 -6.62
C VAL A 173 -8.20 5.18 -5.56
N ILE A 174 -8.74 4.01 -5.92
CA ILE A 174 -8.64 2.78 -5.14
C ILE A 174 -7.53 1.92 -5.75
N TYR A 175 -6.53 1.56 -4.96
CA TYR A 175 -5.42 0.71 -5.40
C TYR A 175 -4.82 -0.06 -4.22
N ASP A 176 -4.41 -1.31 -4.43
CA ASP A 176 -3.79 -2.17 -3.42
C ASP A 176 -2.64 -1.51 -2.66
N ILE A 177 -1.77 -0.79 -3.38
CA ILE A 177 -0.64 -0.07 -2.78
C ILE A 177 -0.84 1.45 -2.82
N ALA A 178 -2.08 1.93 -2.70
CA ALA A 178 -2.40 3.36 -2.73
C ALA A 178 -1.62 4.18 -1.69
N CYS A 179 -1.33 3.62 -0.51
CA CYS A 179 -0.50 4.26 0.51
C CYS A 179 0.95 4.51 0.03
N VAL A 180 1.51 3.58 -0.76
CA VAL A 180 2.84 3.70 -1.36
C VAL A 180 2.79 4.71 -2.51
N LEU A 181 1.77 4.65 -3.35
CA LEU A 181 1.57 5.58 -4.46
C LEU A 181 1.42 7.04 -3.98
N LYS A 182 0.59 7.28 -2.94
CA LYS A 182 0.42 8.61 -2.34
C LYS A 182 1.75 9.14 -1.80
N SER A 183 2.49 8.31 -1.07
CA SER A 183 3.81 8.68 -0.54
C SER A 183 4.80 9.01 -1.67
N HIS A 184 4.79 8.22 -2.74
CA HIS A 184 5.63 8.43 -3.93
C HIS A 184 5.31 9.73 -4.68
N LEU A 185 4.04 10.15 -4.70
CA LEU A 185 3.61 11.42 -5.32
C LEU A 185 3.92 12.65 -4.47
N GLN A 186 4.11 12.49 -3.15
CA GLN A 186 4.45 13.60 -2.24
C GLN A 186 5.94 13.96 -2.23
N VAL A 187 6.80 13.12 -2.80
CA VAL A 187 8.25 13.41 -2.89
C VAL A 187 8.46 14.47 -3.97
N PRO A 188 8.98 15.68 -3.63
CA PRO A 188 9.29 16.71 -4.62
C PRO A 188 10.37 16.18 -5.57
N ARG A 189 10.13 16.29 -6.88
CA ARG A 189 11.10 15.91 -7.91
C ARG A 189 11.45 17.13 -8.73
N SER A 190 12.75 17.35 -8.94
CA SER A 190 13.23 18.43 -9.81
C SER A 190 12.66 18.25 -11.21
N GLY A 191 11.83 19.19 -11.67
CA GLY A 191 11.58 19.40 -13.09
C GLY A 191 10.29 18.83 -13.67
N ASN A 192 9.24 18.47 -12.93
CA ASN A 192 7.93 18.17 -13.55
C ASN A 192 6.71 18.32 -12.64
N ALA A 193 5.60 18.73 -13.26
CA ALA A 193 4.20 18.99 -12.85
C ALA A 193 3.48 18.06 -11.83
N GLN A 194 4.18 17.32 -10.97
CA GLN A 194 3.55 16.42 -9.98
C GLN A 194 2.84 17.16 -8.83
N GLU A 195 3.28 18.38 -8.51
CA GLU A 195 2.69 19.18 -7.42
C GLU A 195 1.19 19.43 -7.63
N ASN A 196 0.75 19.61 -8.89
CA ASN A 196 -0.66 19.84 -9.21
C ASN A 196 -1.51 18.56 -9.24
N LEU A 197 -0.94 17.37 -9.50
CA LEU A 197 -1.73 16.13 -9.53
C LEU A 197 -2.33 15.80 -8.16
N SER A 198 -1.58 16.08 -7.09
CA SER A 198 -2.01 15.74 -5.73
C SER A 198 -3.31 16.44 -5.29
N GLN A 199 -3.60 17.62 -5.85
CA GLN A 199 -4.80 18.40 -5.55
C GLN A 199 -6.07 17.78 -6.14
N HIS A 200 -5.92 16.95 -7.17
CA HIS A 200 -7.03 16.27 -7.86
C HIS A 200 -7.21 14.81 -7.42
N LEU A 201 -6.46 14.36 -6.42
CA LEU A 201 -6.33 12.94 -6.09
C LEU A 201 -6.58 12.65 -4.62
N GLN A 202 -7.51 11.73 -4.39
CA GLN A 202 -7.64 11.03 -3.11
C GLN A 202 -7.31 9.55 -3.30
N PHE A 203 -6.87 8.90 -2.22
CA PHE A 203 -6.40 7.52 -2.26
C PHE A 203 -7.07 6.66 -1.20
N ALA A 204 -7.49 5.46 -1.58
CA ALA A 204 -7.95 4.40 -0.68
C ALA A 204 -7.46 3.03 -1.14
N ILE A 205 -7.55 2.04 -0.27
CA ILE A 205 -7.18 0.64 -0.50
C ILE A 205 -8.46 -0.21 -0.42
N PRO A 206 -8.66 -1.21 -1.31
CA PRO A 206 -9.84 -2.06 -1.28
C PRO A 206 -10.14 -2.65 0.10
N SER A 207 -11.43 -2.79 0.40
CA SER A 207 -11.96 -3.23 1.70
C SER A 207 -11.39 -4.59 2.16
N PHE A 208 -11.04 -5.49 1.24
CA PHE A 208 -10.46 -6.78 1.58
C PHE A 208 -8.92 -6.74 1.70
N HIS A 209 -8.28 -5.87 0.92
CA HIS A 209 -6.83 -5.74 0.84
C HIS A 209 -6.28 -4.94 2.02
N ILE A 210 -7.03 -3.96 2.53
CA ILE A 210 -6.59 -3.06 3.60
C ILE A 210 -6.14 -3.79 4.87
N TYR A 211 -6.76 -4.92 5.23
CA TYR A 211 -6.36 -5.74 6.39
C TYR A 211 -5.04 -6.51 6.20
N GLY A 212 -4.42 -6.42 5.02
CA GLY A 212 -3.03 -6.85 4.79
C GLY A 212 -2.01 -5.75 5.09
N HIS A 213 -2.45 -4.52 5.37
CA HIS A 213 -1.60 -3.38 5.66
C HIS A 213 -1.48 -3.13 7.17
N LYS A 214 -0.45 -2.37 7.55
CA LYS A 214 -0.24 -1.87 8.92
C LYS A 214 -1.46 -1.10 9.43
N THR A 215 -1.66 -1.10 10.74
CA THR A 215 -2.79 -0.45 11.43
C THR A 215 -3.03 1.00 11.00
N HIS A 216 -1.97 1.80 10.92
CA HIS A 216 -2.10 3.19 10.46
C HIS A 216 -2.59 3.31 9.02
N CYS A 217 -2.20 2.38 8.14
CA CYS A 217 -2.71 2.35 6.77
C CYS A 217 -4.20 1.98 6.77
N GLN A 218 -4.64 1.07 7.66
CA GLN A 218 -6.06 0.70 7.81
C GLN A 218 -6.95 1.90 8.19
N ILE A 219 -6.44 2.79 9.03
CA ILE A 219 -7.17 3.99 9.45
C ILE A 219 -7.17 5.06 8.36
N LEU A 220 -6.02 5.28 7.73
CA LEU A 220 -5.84 6.37 6.76
C LEU A 220 -6.37 6.06 5.34
N TYR A 221 -6.49 4.80 4.96
CA TYR A 221 -6.77 4.43 3.56
C TYR A 221 -7.91 3.43 3.39
N SER A 222 -8.60 2.99 4.45
CA SER A 222 -9.76 2.11 4.29
C SER A 222 -10.90 2.83 3.56
N THR A 223 -11.48 2.21 2.53
CA THR A 223 -12.68 2.75 1.86
C THR A 223 -13.86 2.94 2.81
N ARG A 224 -13.89 2.22 3.94
CA ARG A 224 -14.94 2.34 4.96
C ARG A 224 -14.73 3.49 5.94
N ARG A 225 -13.53 4.08 5.97
CA ARG A 225 -13.18 5.19 6.88
C ARG A 225 -12.89 6.50 6.15
N GLN A 226 -12.71 6.43 4.84
CA GLN A 226 -12.48 7.59 3.99
C GLN A 226 -13.81 8.10 3.45
N GLU A 227 -14.05 9.39 3.64
CA GLU A 227 -15.21 10.07 3.10
C GLU A 227 -15.20 10.03 1.56
N GLY A 228 -16.39 9.99 0.94
CA GLY A 228 -16.58 10.03 -0.50
C GLY A 228 -16.26 8.73 -1.26
N TYR A 229 -15.82 7.67 -0.59
CA TYR A 229 -15.68 6.33 -1.20
C TYR A 229 -16.95 5.49 -1.12
N VAL A 230 -17.91 5.90 -0.29
CA VAL A 230 -19.17 5.17 -0.02
C VAL A 230 -18.84 3.75 0.45
N LEU A 231 -19.78 2.80 0.36
CA LEU A 231 -19.56 1.38 0.64
C LEU A 231 -18.90 0.64 -0.54
N THR A 232 -18.02 1.31 -1.29
CA THR A 232 -17.30 0.67 -2.41
C THR A 232 -16.29 -0.34 -1.87
N ASP A 233 -16.38 -1.58 -2.34
CA ASP A 233 -15.46 -2.65 -1.93
C ASP A 233 -14.06 -2.52 -2.53
N GLY A 234 -13.95 -1.95 -3.72
CA GLY A 234 -12.67 -1.79 -4.41
C GLY A 234 -12.26 -3.01 -5.24
N GLU A 235 -13.16 -3.95 -5.51
CA GLU A 235 -12.83 -5.26 -6.13
C GLU A 235 -13.22 -5.36 -7.63
N GLY A 236 -13.46 -4.21 -8.27
CA GLY A 236 -13.95 -4.16 -9.65
C GLY A 236 -12.93 -4.66 -10.68
N MET A 237 -11.65 -4.41 -10.44
CA MET A 237 -10.58 -4.86 -11.32
C MET A 237 -10.39 -6.38 -11.24
N GLU A 238 -10.51 -6.95 -10.05
CA GLU A 238 -10.38 -8.36 -9.74
C GLU A 238 -11.50 -9.16 -10.42
N ARG A 239 -12.72 -8.61 -10.45
CA ARG A 239 -13.84 -9.17 -11.24
C ARG A 239 -13.56 -9.14 -12.73
N LEU A 240 -13.03 -8.04 -13.26
CA LEU A 240 -12.64 -7.95 -14.67
C LEU A 240 -11.50 -8.92 -15.00
N TRP A 241 -10.51 -9.06 -14.13
CA TRP A 241 -9.40 -10.01 -14.27
C TRP A 241 -9.87 -11.45 -14.23
N SER A 242 -10.85 -11.77 -13.38
CA SER A 242 -11.48 -13.08 -13.37
C SER A 242 -12.12 -13.38 -14.73
N TYR A 243 -12.84 -12.41 -15.31
CA TYR A 243 -13.41 -12.52 -16.65
C TYR A 243 -12.34 -12.69 -17.75
N LEU A 244 -11.24 -11.95 -17.68
CA LEU A 244 -10.15 -12.03 -18.66
C LEU A 244 -9.20 -13.23 -18.46
N ARG A 245 -9.31 -13.95 -17.33
CA ARG A 245 -8.43 -15.08 -17.01
C ARG A 245 -8.35 -16.15 -18.10
N PRO A 246 -9.44 -16.55 -18.78
CA PRO A 246 -9.37 -17.54 -19.86
C PRO A 246 -8.55 -17.09 -21.08
N PHE A 247 -8.42 -15.78 -21.30
CA PHE A 247 -7.72 -15.21 -22.46
C PHE A 247 -6.21 -15.42 -22.38
N PHE A 248 -5.64 -15.49 -21.17
CA PHE A 248 -4.20 -15.66 -20.93
C PHE A 248 -3.54 -16.69 -21.83
N ARG A 249 -4.15 -17.88 -21.97
CA ARG A 249 -3.54 -19.01 -22.67
C ARG A 249 -3.32 -18.72 -24.15
N SER A 250 -4.29 -18.08 -24.81
CA SER A 250 -4.21 -17.75 -26.23
C SER A 250 -3.44 -16.45 -26.47
N THR A 251 -3.76 -15.40 -25.71
CA THR A 251 -3.17 -14.06 -25.90
C THR A 251 -1.67 -14.02 -25.61
N LYS A 252 -1.17 -14.98 -24.84
CA LYS A 252 0.27 -15.13 -24.57
C LYS A 252 1.09 -15.48 -25.80
N GLU A 253 0.52 -16.23 -26.73
CA GLU A 253 1.20 -16.73 -27.93
C GLU A 253 0.91 -15.89 -29.19
N MET A 254 0.01 -14.90 -29.08
CA MET A 254 -0.41 -14.05 -30.19
C MET A 254 0.60 -12.96 -30.55
N THR A 255 0.59 -12.55 -31.82
CA THR A 255 1.27 -11.32 -32.27
C THR A 255 0.72 -10.11 -31.53
N ARG A 256 1.50 -9.01 -31.45
CA ARG A 256 1.12 -7.81 -30.67
C ARG A 256 -0.25 -7.27 -31.09
N SER A 257 -0.52 -7.20 -32.40
CA SER A 257 -1.76 -6.63 -32.93
C SER A 257 -2.98 -7.52 -32.64
N HIS A 258 -2.91 -8.81 -32.97
CA HIS A 258 -4.02 -9.73 -32.71
C HIS A 258 -4.30 -9.90 -31.21
N ARG A 259 -3.27 -9.85 -30.38
CA ARG A 259 -3.43 -9.85 -28.92
C ARG A 259 -4.22 -8.62 -28.45
N LEU A 260 -3.84 -7.44 -28.95
CA LEU A 260 -4.49 -6.19 -28.57
C LEU A 260 -5.96 -6.19 -28.97
N ASP A 261 -6.27 -6.65 -30.18
CA ASP A 261 -7.65 -6.81 -30.65
C ASP A 261 -8.43 -7.82 -29.81
N MET A 262 -7.86 -9.00 -29.54
CA MET A 262 -8.55 -10.04 -28.75
C MET A 262 -8.86 -9.57 -27.32
N LEU A 263 -7.93 -8.87 -26.68
CA LEU A 263 -8.17 -8.30 -25.35
C LEU A 263 -9.18 -7.15 -25.40
N THR A 264 -9.09 -6.29 -26.43
CA THR A 264 -10.04 -5.20 -26.64
C THR A 264 -11.45 -5.72 -26.86
N ASP A 265 -11.64 -6.72 -27.71
CA ASP A 265 -12.92 -7.42 -27.92
C ASP A 265 -13.52 -7.90 -26.60
N GLY A 266 -12.74 -8.60 -25.79
CA GLY A 266 -13.17 -9.10 -24.48
C GLY A 266 -13.57 -7.98 -23.53
N ILE A 267 -12.76 -6.92 -23.46
CA ILE A 267 -13.01 -5.76 -22.61
C ILE A 267 -14.27 -5.02 -23.05
N LEU A 268 -14.47 -4.79 -24.35
CA LEU A 268 -15.66 -4.13 -24.91
C LEU A 268 -16.91 -4.99 -24.66
N HIS A 269 -16.82 -6.31 -24.79
CA HIS A 269 -17.91 -7.22 -24.45
C HIS A 269 -18.28 -7.11 -22.95
N TYR A 270 -17.28 -7.12 -22.06
CA TYR A 270 -17.49 -6.92 -20.63
C TYR A 270 -18.17 -5.58 -20.33
N ALA A 271 -17.70 -4.50 -20.94
CA ALA A 271 -18.27 -3.16 -20.80
C ALA A 271 -19.74 -3.13 -21.23
N ARG A 272 -20.09 -3.71 -22.38
CA ARG A 272 -21.49 -3.80 -22.83
C ARG A 272 -22.37 -4.54 -21.84
N ARG A 273 -21.89 -5.67 -21.31
CA ARG A 273 -22.62 -6.45 -20.30
C ARG A 273 -22.88 -5.63 -19.03
N LYS A 274 -21.86 -4.88 -18.58
CA LYS A 274 -21.98 -3.99 -17.43
C LYS A 274 -22.91 -2.81 -17.69
N SER A 275 -22.89 -2.26 -18.90
CA SER A 275 -23.79 -1.19 -19.32
C SER A 275 -25.25 -1.63 -19.30
N THR A 276 -25.56 -2.84 -19.82
CA THR A 276 -26.92 -3.40 -19.77
C THR A 276 -27.43 -3.64 -18.35
N ASP A 277 -26.56 -4.06 -17.44
CA ASP A 277 -26.94 -4.39 -16.05
C ASP A 277 -26.89 -3.16 -15.10
N ILE A 278 -26.49 -1.98 -15.58
CA ILE A 278 -26.09 -0.87 -14.69
C ILE A 278 -27.26 -0.30 -13.89
N GLU A 279 -28.44 -0.16 -14.49
CA GLU A 279 -29.63 0.40 -13.86
C GLU A 279 -30.07 -0.47 -12.67
N LEU A 280 -30.17 -1.79 -12.90
CA LEU A 280 -30.47 -2.78 -11.87
C LEU A 280 -29.40 -2.80 -10.77
N SER A 281 -28.13 -2.72 -11.15
CA SER A 281 -27.02 -2.70 -10.19
C SER A 281 -27.07 -1.47 -9.27
N ILE A 282 -27.42 -0.31 -9.80
CA ILE A 282 -27.54 0.93 -9.03
C ILE A 282 -28.73 0.85 -8.07
N CYS A 283 -29.89 0.38 -8.53
CA CYS A 283 -31.08 0.22 -7.68
C CYS A 283 -30.78 -0.73 -6.50
N HIS A 284 -30.19 -1.89 -6.77
CA HIS A 284 -29.82 -2.84 -5.72
C HIS A 284 -28.80 -2.28 -4.74
N ARG A 285 -27.83 -1.48 -5.23
CA ARG A 285 -26.87 -0.80 -4.35
C ARG A 285 -27.54 0.25 -3.45
N MET A 286 -28.59 0.93 -3.94
CA MET A 286 -29.34 1.89 -3.14
C MET A 286 -30.11 1.19 -2.01
N GLU A 287 -30.89 0.16 -2.32
CA GLU A 287 -31.63 -0.62 -1.32
C GLU A 287 -30.70 -1.18 -0.22
N LYS A 288 -29.53 -1.68 -0.64
CA LYS A 288 -28.52 -2.16 0.30
C LYS A 288 -27.95 -1.04 1.16
N ALA A 289 -27.72 0.14 0.59
CA ALA A 289 -27.19 1.28 1.32
C ALA A 289 -28.18 1.76 2.39
N GLU A 290 -29.47 1.88 2.06
CA GLU A 290 -30.52 2.25 3.01
C GLU A 290 -30.62 1.27 4.17
N LYS A 291 -30.62 -0.03 3.87
CA LYS A 291 -30.63 -1.08 4.89
C LYS A 291 -29.40 -1.00 5.81
N MET A 292 -28.21 -0.88 5.22
CA MET A 292 -26.97 -0.80 5.98
C MET A 292 -26.89 0.47 6.83
N TYR A 293 -27.46 1.58 6.35
CA TYR A 293 -27.53 2.81 7.11
C TYR A 293 -28.38 2.63 8.36
N ALA A 294 -29.60 2.10 8.23
CA ALA A 294 -30.48 1.84 9.36
C ALA A 294 -29.88 0.86 10.40
N GLU A 295 -29.17 -0.18 9.93
CA GLU A 295 -28.46 -1.11 10.81
C GLU A 295 -27.29 -0.44 11.55
N ALA A 296 -26.51 0.39 10.86
CA ALA A 296 -25.37 1.09 11.45
C ALA A 296 -25.79 2.17 12.44
N ASP A 297 -26.88 2.88 12.16
CA ASP A 297 -27.47 3.90 13.04
C ASP A 297 -27.89 3.30 14.37
N LYS A 298 -28.60 2.16 14.32
CA LYS A 298 -28.97 1.40 15.51
C LYS A 298 -27.76 0.86 16.29
N GLU A 299 -26.75 0.32 15.59
CA GLU A 299 -25.52 -0.16 16.23
C GLU A 299 -24.79 1.01 16.94
N LEU A 300 -24.79 2.20 16.33
CA LEU A 300 -24.18 3.40 16.90
C LEU A 300 -24.92 3.84 18.17
N GLU A 301 -26.25 3.89 18.15
CA GLU A 301 -27.07 4.19 19.34
C GLU A 301 -26.78 3.22 20.49
N GLU A 302 -26.70 1.91 20.20
CA GLU A 302 -26.40 0.87 21.19
C GLU A 302 -25.00 1.04 21.79
N ILE A 303 -24.00 1.38 20.97
CA ILE A 303 -22.62 1.62 21.42
C ILE A 303 -22.55 2.87 22.29
N ILE A 304 -23.23 3.96 21.89
CA ILE A 304 -23.29 5.20 22.67
C ILE A 304 -23.96 4.96 24.02
N ALA A 305 -25.07 4.22 24.05
CA ALA A 305 -25.78 3.89 25.28
C ALA A 305 -24.96 3.02 26.25
N GLN A 306 -24.07 2.18 25.73
CA GLN A 306 -23.19 1.31 26.52
C GLN A 306 -21.88 1.99 26.95
N ALA A 307 -21.62 3.22 26.50
CA ALA A 307 -20.40 3.92 26.85
C ALA A 307 -20.35 4.21 28.36
N PRO A 308 -19.18 4.01 29.02
CA PRO A 308 -19.04 4.23 30.46
C PRO A 308 -19.10 5.71 30.87
N VAL A 309 -19.09 6.60 29.89
CA VAL A 309 -19.18 8.05 30.04
C VAL A 309 -20.15 8.59 28.99
N PRO A 310 -20.77 9.77 29.19
CA PRO A 310 -21.54 10.41 28.14
C PRO A 310 -20.67 10.62 26.89
N VAL A 311 -21.09 10.04 25.77
CA VAL A 311 -20.44 10.18 24.46
C VAL A 311 -21.49 10.68 23.49
N SER A 312 -21.15 11.72 22.72
CA SER A 312 -21.96 12.19 21.59
C SER A 312 -21.36 11.74 20.26
N GLU A 313 -22.14 11.83 19.18
CA GLU A 313 -21.61 11.63 17.83
C GLU A 313 -20.50 12.64 17.49
N GLU A 314 -20.60 13.87 17.99
CA GLU A 314 -19.58 14.90 17.82
C GLU A 314 -18.25 14.49 18.45
N ASP A 315 -18.28 13.81 19.60
CA ASP A 315 -17.08 13.27 20.23
C ASP A 315 -16.44 12.19 19.36
N ILE A 316 -17.25 11.31 18.76
CA ILE A 316 -16.77 10.24 17.87
C ILE A 316 -16.10 10.84 16.62
N LEU A 317 -16.74 11.83 15.99
CA LEU A 317 -16.18 12.54 14.83
C LEU A 317 -14.88 13.28 15.19
N ARG A 318 -14.83 13.91 16.37
CA ARG A 318 -13.62 14.55 16.88
C ARG A 318 -12.50 13.52 17.08
N TRP A 319 -12.80 12.38 17.69
CA TRP A 319 -11.82 11.31 17.91
C TRP A 319 -11.31 10.68 16.61
N ASP A 320 -12.16 10.48 15.60
CA ASP A 320 -11.72 9.99 14.27
C ASP A 320 -10.72 10.97 13.63
N LYS A 321 -10.98 12.28 13.74
CA LYS A 321 -10.06 13.31 13.25
C LYS A 321 -8.74 13.33 14.04
N GLU A 322 -8.82 13.32 15.38
CA GLU A 322 -7.64 13.30 16.27
C GLU A 322 -6.79 12.05 16.03
N GLU A 323 -7.40 10.88 15.82
CA GLU A 323 -6.72 9.62 15.49
C GLU A 323 -5.92 9.76 14.19
N LYS A 324 -6.55 10.27 13.12
CA LYS A 324 -5.90 10.51 11.83
C LYS A 324 -4.76 11.53 11.94
N GLU A 325 -4.96 12.63 12.64
CA GLU A 325 -3.95 13.67 12.84
C GLU A 325 -2.75 13.17 13.63
N THR A 326 -2.97 12.43 14.70
CA THR A 326 -1.92 11.83 15.55
C THR A 326 -1.00 10.93 14.73
N ILE A 327 -1.58 10.08 13.88
CA ILE A 327 -0.83 9.20 12.98
C ILE A 327 0.03 10.01 12.00
N LEU A 328 -0.51 11.09 11.43
CA LEU A 328 0.20 11.94 10.47
C LEU A 328 1.31 12.78 11.12
N GLN A 329 1.09 13.26 12.35
CA GLN A 329 2.07 14.03 13.11
C GLN A 329 3.24 13.17 13.59
N HIS A 330 3.01 11.91 13.97
CA HIS A 330 4.09 10.98 14.33
C HIS A 330 5.12 10.82 13.20
N LYS A 331 4.70 10.93 11.94
CA LYS A 331 5.60 10.90 10.77
C LYS A 331 6.45 12.17 10.59
N ARG A 332 6.05 13.29 11.21
CA ARG A 332 6.65 14.63 11.01
C ARG A 332 7.54 15.09 12.17
N ARG A 333 8.03 14.17 13.02
CA ARG A 333 8.78 14.51 14.26
C ARG A 333 9.77 15.67 14.01
N PRO A 334 9.56 16.84 14.65
CA PRO A 334 10.46 17.98 14.49
C PRO A 334 11.85 17.63 15.01
N THR A 335 12.88 17.96 14.24
CA THR A 335 14.24 18.03 14.77
C THR A 335 14.31 19.25 15.68
N SER A 336 14.00 19.07 16.97
CA SER A 336 14.14 20.13 17.97
C SER A 336 15.56 20.70 17.96
N THR A 337 15.67 22.00 17.76
CA THR A 337 16.89 22.83 17.83
C THR A 337 17.23 23.28 19.25
N ALA A 338 16.42 22.92 20.26
CA ALA A 338 16.53 23.41 21.64
C ALA A 338 17.01 22.35 22.64
N GLY A 339 17.92 21.45 22.23
CA GLY A 339 18.52 20.43 23.09
C GLY A 339 20.04 20.35 22.94
N PRO A 340 20.74 19.56 23.78
CA PRO A 340 22.17 19.30 23.63
C PRO A 340 22.49 18.85 22.20
N ARG A 341 23.65 19.25 21.67
CA ARG A 341 24.01 18.90 20.29
C ARG A 341 24.00 17.37 20.15
N LYS A 342 23.47 16.85 19.03
CA LYS A 342 23.43 15.40 18.73
C LYS A 342 24.78 14.71 19.00
N CYS A 343 25.89 15.39 18.72
CA CYS A 343 27.24 14.90 18.99
C CYS A 343 27.59 14.73 20.47
N GLU A 344 27.05 15.54 21.38
CA GLU A 344 27.30 15.42 22.84
C GLU A 344 26.59 14.17 23.40
N LYS A 345 25.37 13.90 22.94
CA LYS A 345 24.63 12.68 23.30
C LYS A 345 25.36 11.42 22.81
N GLU A 346 25.76 11.41 21.54
CA GLU A 346 26.51 10.30 20.95
C GLU A 346 27.86 10.09 21.65
N TYR A 347 28.53 11.16 22.04
CA TYR A 347 29.79 11.10 22.79
C TYR A 347 29.60 10.47 24.17
N VAL A 348 28.57 10.88 24.93
CA VAL A 348 28.29 10.33 26.26
C VAL A 348 27.87 8.86 26.20
N MET A 349 27.08 8.44 25.21
CA MET A 349 26.75 7.02 25.03
C MET A 349 28.02 6.16 24.82
N LYS A 350 28.91 6.59 23.92
CA LYS A 350 30.17 5.87 23.66
C LYS A 350 31.14 5.90 24.85
N LEU A 351 31.15 7.00 25.61
CA LEU A 351 31.93 7.06 26.86
C LEU A 351 31.38 6.11 27.92
N THR A 352 30.05 5.99 28.03
CA THR A 352 29.40 5.07 28.97
C THR A 352 29.79 3.62 28.66
N GLU A 353 29.70 3.21 27.38
CA GLU A 353 30.16 1.90 26.92
C GLU A 353 31.65 1.67 27.20
N PHE A 354 32.49 2.69 26.94
CA PHE A 354 33.94 2.62 27.22
C PHE A 354 34.26 2.47 28.71
N HIS A 355 33.53 3.17 29.58
CA HIS A 355 33.72 3.08 31.02
C HIS A 355 33.24 1.73 31.57
N ALA A 356 32.08 1.24 31.13
CA ALA A 356 31.56 -0.07 31.54
C ALA A 356 32.50 -1.21 31.13
N LEU A 357 32.95 -1.24 29.86
CA LEU A 357 33.87 -2.28 29.39
C LEU A 357 35.23 -2.22 30.10
N ARG A 358 35.69 -1.02 30.46
CA ARG A 358 36.92 -0.86 31.22
C ARG A 358 36.79 -1.42 32.63
N GLU A 359 35.67 -1.15 33.29
CA GLU A 359 35.38 -1.65 34.64
C GLU A 359 35.20 -3.19 34.64
N GLU A 360 34.55 -3.76 33.61
CA GLU A 360 34.46 -5.21 33.41
C GLU A 360 35.83 -5.87 33.26
N ILE A 361 36.73 -5.26 32.49
CA ILE A 361 38.11 -5.75 32.32
C ILE A 361 38.92 -5.63 33.62
N GLU A 362 38.75 -4.53 34.37
CA GLU A 362 39.43 -4.30 35.65
C GLU A 362 38.96 -5.28 36.75
N ASN A 363 37.71 -5.77 36.66
CA ASN A 363 37.10 -6.70 37.62
C ASN A 363 37.12 -8.18 37.18
N ALA A 364 37.71 -8.52 36.03
CA ALA A 364 37.77 -9.89 35.54
C ALA A 364 38.78 -10.74 36.34
N GLU A 365 38.36 -11.88 36.88
CA GLU A 365 39.25 -12.85 37.52
C GLU A 365 40.10 -13.63 36.49
N ASP A 366 41.30 -14.07 36.89
CA ASP A 366 42.41 -14.61 36.05
C ASP A 366 42.08 -15.84 35.16
N GLY A 367 40.84 -16.32 35.12
CA GLY A 367 40.43 -17.58 34.47
C GLY A 367 40.05 -17.52 32.98
N SER A 368 39.97 -16.35 32.34
CA SER A 368 39.55 -16.23 30.91
C SER A 368 40.51 -15.40 30.05
N LEU A 369 41.67 -15.98 29.72
CA LEU A 369 42.69 -15.31 28.90
C LEU A 369 42.25 -15.03 27.44
N SER A 370 41.30 -15.79 26.89
CA SER A 370 40.82 -15.62 25.51
C SER A 370 39.79 -14.50 25.35
N ASP A 371 38.83 -14.37 26.27
CA ASP A 371 37.81 -13.30 26.21
C ASP A 371 38.38 -11.94 26.60
N LEU A 372 39.41 -11.91 27.44
CA LEU A 372 40.06 -10.67 27.85
C LEU A 372 40.79 -10.01 26.68
N ALA A 373 41.51 -10.79 25.85
CA ALA A 373 42.21 -10.28 24.68
C ALA A 373 41.26 -9.65 23.64
N ALA A 374 40.10 -10.27 23.42
CA ALA A 374 39.05 -9.72 22.56
C ALA A 374 38.49 -8.41 23.13
N SER A 375 38.20 -8.37 24.44
CA SER A 375 37.68 -7.19 25.13
C SER A 375 38.68 -6.02 25.11
N TYR A 376 39.97 -6.29 25.29
CA TYR A 376 41.04 -5.29 25.15
C TYR A 376 41.13 -4.71 23.73
N SER A 377 40.95 -5.55 22.70
CA SER A 377 40.92 -5.11 21.30
C SER A 377 39.75 -4.17 21.03
N VAL A 378 38.55 -4.50 21.53
CA VAL A 378 37.35 -3.66 21.45
C VAL A 378 37.57 -2.33 22.19
N LEU A 379 38.12 -2.37 23.40
CA LEU A 379 38.43 -1.19 24.20
C LEU A 379 39.41 -0.25 23.49
N LYS A 380 40.44 -0.81 22.83
CA LYS A 380 41.39 -0.04 22.01
C LYS A 380 40.68 0.65 20.84
N GLY A 381 39.83 -0.07 20.11
CA GLY A 381 39.04 0.49 19.02
C GLY A 381 38.07 1.59 19.47
N MET A 382 37.43 1.42 20.64
CA MET A 382 36.59 2.47 21.24
C MET A 382 37.41 3.71 21.63
N LYS A 383 38.60 3.52 22.20
CA LYS A 383 39.51 4.61 22.57
C LYS A 383 39.91 5.47 21.37
N GLU A 384 40.18 4.85 20.22
CA GLU A 384 40.48 5.52 18.96
C GLU A 384 39.27 6.30 18.41
N LYS A 385 38.09 5.68 18.39
CA LYS A 385 36.83 6.35 17.98
C LYS A 385 36.54 7.59 18.85
N LEU A 386 36.71 7.47 20.17
CA LEU A 386 36.54 8.58 21.10
C LEU A 386 37.55 9.71 20.84
N LYS A 387 38.83 9.40 20.58
CA LYS A 387 39.84 10.41 20.20
C LYS A 387 39.46 11.16 18.93
N THR A 388 38.96 10.45 17.92
CA THR A 388 38.49 11.06 16.67
C THR A 388 37.32 12.02 16.91
N MET A 389 36.36 11.63 17.77
CA MET A 389 35.25 12.50 18.16
C MET A 389 35.71 13.71 18.97
N GLU A 390 36.63 13.51 19.92
CA GLU A 390 37.21 14.57 20.75
C GLU A 390 37.92 15.63 19.89
N ALA A 391 38.74 15.20 18.93
CA ALA A 391 39.40 16.08 17.98
C ALA A 391 38.40 16.81 17.06
N LYS A 392 37.44 16.08 16.50
CA LYS A 392 36.40 16.63 15.61
C LYS A 392 35.54 17.69 16.30
N HIS A 393 35.25 17.51 17.58
CA HIS A 393 34.38 18.39 18.37
C HIS A 393 35.13 19.38 19.27
N LYS A 394 36.46 19.48 19.14
CA LYS A 394 37.33 20.37 19.94
C LYS A 394 37.13 20.21 21.45
N LEU A 395 37.00 18.97 21.92
CA LEU A 395 36.89 18.67 23.35
C LEU A 395 38.29 18.64 23.96
N GLY A 396 38.59 19.56 24.88
CA GLY A 396 39.93 19.72 25.46
C GLY A 396 40.40 18.57 26.34
N ARG A 397 39.48 17.79 26.90
CA ARG A 397 39.78 16.55 27.65
C ARG A 397 38.64 15.57 27.58
N ARG A 398 38.96 14.28 27.75
CA ARG A 398 37.96 13.22 27.93
C ARG A 398 37.15 13.46 29.20
N TRP A 399 35.82 13.36 29.09
CA TRP A 399 34.94 13.49 30.26
C TRP A 399 35.02 12.25 31.13
N LYS A 400 34.98 12.44 32.45
CA LYS A 400 34.91 11.39 33.46
C LYS A 400 33.45 11.19 33.91
N PRO A 401 33.08 10.03 34.45
CA PRO A 401 31.76 9.81 35.02
C PRO A 401 31.38 10.85 36.10
N SER A 402 32.35 11.43 36.81
CA SER A 402 32.10 12.48 37.82
C SER A 402 31.90 13.89 37.25
N ASP A 403 32.13 14.12 35.95
CA ASP A 403 32.03 15.47 35.38
C ASP A 403 30.54 15.92 35.31
N PRO A 404 30.17 17.12 35.81
CA PRO A 404 28.76 17.58 35.83
C PRO A 404 28.09 17.60 34.45
N LYS A 405 28.86 17.92 33.41
CA LYS A 405 28.38 17.95 32.03
C LYS A 405 28.08 16.53 31.50
N TYR A 406 28.91 15.54 31.86
CA TYR A 406 28.66 14.14 31.52
C TYR A 406 27.38 13.65 32.18
N GLN A 407 27.23 13.86 33.49
CA GLN A 407 26.05 13.45 34.26
C GLN A 407 24.75 14.10 33.74
N ARG A 408 24.77 15.39 33.44
CA ARG A 408 23.60 16.09 32.88
C ARG A 408 23.18 15.51 31.52
N ILE A 409 24.13 15.29 30.62
CA ILE A 409 23.83 14.74 29.28
C ILE A 409 23.41 13.27 29.36
N LEU A 410 24.04 12.49 30.23
CA LEU A 410 23.67 11.09 30.47
C LEU A 410 22.22 10.99 30.96
N LYS A 411 21.84 11.83 31.93
CA LYS A 411 20.46 11.90 32.42
C LYS A 411 19.47 12.25 31.31
N LEU A 412 19.79 13.21 30.46
CA LEU A 412 18.94 13.59 29.32
C LEU A 412 18.82 12.46 28.28
N VAL A 413 19.92 11.76 27.99
CA VAL A 413 19.90 10.60 27.07
C VAL A 413 19.07 9.47 27.65
N ASP A 414 19.20 9.19 28.94
CA ASP A 414 18.40 8.17 29.64
C ASP A 414 16.90 8.55 29.66
N GLU A 415 16.56 9.79 30.05
CA GLU A 415 15.18 10.31 30.03
C GLU A 415 14.57 10.23 28.62
N GLU A 416 15.32 10.61 27.58
CA GLU A 416 14.88 10.49 26.18
C GLU A 416 14.70 9.03 25.75
N ALA A 417 15.62 8.13 26.12
CA ALA A 417 15.53 6.71 25.80
C ALA A 417 14.32 6.05 26.48
N ARG A 418 14.09 6.34 27.77
CA ARG A 418 12.94 5.86 28.53
C ARG A 418 11.63 6.37 27.94
N THR A 419 11.55 7.67 27.62
CA THR A 419 10.37 8.26 26.99
C THR A 419 10.09 7.61 25.63
N GLN A 420 11.13 7.40 24.81
CA GLN A 420 10.98 6.72 23.52
C GLN A 420 10.54 5.26 23.66
N LEU A 421 11.00 4.55 24.69
CA LEU A 421 10.57 3.17 24.97
C LEU A 421 9.11 3.14 25.41
N LEU A 422 8.70 4.04 26.31
CA LEU A 422 7.30 4.16 26.76
C LEU A 422 6.37 4.52 25.60
N ASP A 423 6.73 5.50 24.77
CA ASP A 423 5.97 5.88 23.57
C ASP A 423 5.79 4.68 22.62
N LYS A 424 6.87 3.91 22.40
CA LYS A 424 6.82 2.70 21.56
C LYS A 424 5.91 1.63 22.16
N ALA A 425 6.03 1.35 23.45
CA ALA A 425 5.19 0.38 24.13
C ALA A 425 3.71 0.79 24.08
N ARG A 426 3.40 2.06 24.36
CA ARG A 426 2.04 2.61 24.27
C ARG A 426 1.46 2.50 22.87
N THR A 427 2.24 2.85 21.84
CA THR A 427 1.81 2.75 20.44
C THR A 427 1.49 1.30 20.06
N GLN A 428 2.32 0.34 20.51
CA GLN A 428 2.13 -1.08 20.23
C GLN A 428 0.96 -1.69 20.98
N ALA A 429 0.75 -1.28 22.24
CA ALA A 429 -0.41 -1.69 23.03
C ALA A 429 -1.72 -1.20 22.38
N TRP A 430 -1.73 0.04 21.91
CA TRP A 430 -2.87 0.58 21.17
C TRP A 430 -3.10 -0.16 19.85
N GLU A 431 -2.05 -0.46 19.09
CA GLU A 431 -2.15 -1.25 17.85
C GLU A 431 -2.73 -2.65 18.12
N LEU A 432 -2.32 -3.29 19.22
CA LEU A 432 -2.89 -4.57 19.65
C LEU A 432 -4.38 -4.45 19.98
N ALA A 433 -4.78 -3.45 20.76
CA ALA A 433 -6.17 -3.23 21.13
C ALA A 433 -7.05 -3.01 19.89
N TYR A 434 -6.59 -2.19 18.95
CA TYR A 434 -7.25 -1.95 17.68
C TYR A 434 -7.44 -3.26 16.88
N LEU A 435 -6.37 -4.03 16.71
CA LEU A 435 -6.41 -5.28 15.94
C LEU A 435 -7.28 -6.35 16.61
N LEU A 436 -7.31 -6.40 17.95
CA LEU A 436 -8.19 -7.30 18.71
C LEU A 436 -9.65 -6.92 18.47
N GLY A 437 -10.00 -5.64 18.59
CA GLY A 437 -11.35 -5.14 18.34
C GLY A 437 -11.83 -5.47 16.92
N LEU A 438 -10.95 -5.33 15.91
CA LEU A 438 -11.27 -5.76 14.56
C LEU A 438 -11.43 -7.27 14.43
N LYS A 439 -10.55 -8.07 15.06
CA LYS A 439 -10.56 -9.52 14.93
C LYS A 439 -11.85 -10.15 15.45
N VAL A 440 -12.47 -9.57 16.49
CA VAL A 440 -13.76 -10.01 17.04
C VAL A 440 -14.90 -9.89 16.03
N LYS A 441 -14.84 -8.90 15.12
CA LYS A 441 -15.85 -8.70 14.07
C LYS A 441 -15.83 -9.79 12.98
N TYR A 442 -14.77 -10.58 12.90
CA TYR A 442 -14.58 -11.58 11.84
C TYR A 442 -14.46 -13.00 12.39
N PRO A 443 -15.37 -13.91 11.98
CA PRO A 443 -15.29 -15.32 12.36
C PRO A 443 -13.94 -15.96 12.02
N ASP A 444 -13.50 -16.89 12.88
CA ASP A 444 -12.27 -17.63 12.66
C ASP A 444 -12.31 -18.46 11.38
N GLY A 445 -11.15 -18.60 10.73
CA GLY A 445 -11.01 -19.27 9.44
C GLY A 445 -11.25 -18.38 8.22
N GLN A 446 -11.91 -17.22 8.37
CA GLN A 446 -12.02 -16.26 7.28
C GLN A 446 -10.67 -15.64 6.93
N ALA A 447 -10.44 -15.32 5.65
CA ALA A 447 -9.19 -14.76 5.18
C ALA A 447 -8.80 -13.44 5.89
N ILE A 448 -9.77 -12.58 6.20
CA ILE A 448 -9.54 -11.35 6.97
C ILE A 448 -9.08 -11.67 8.39
N ALA A 449 -9.80 -12.56 9.08
CA ALA A 449 -9.43 -13.03 10.42
C ALA A 449 -8.00 -13.62 10.45
N VAL A 450 -7.62 -14.41 9.44
CA VAL A 450 -6.27 -14.96 9.31
C VAL A 450 -5.21 -13.85 9.14
N LYS A 451 -5.47 -12.84 8.31
CA LYS A 451 -4.58 -11.68 8.13
C LYS A 451 -4.40 -10.93 9.46
N LEU A 452 -5.50 -10.61 10.14
CA LEU A 452 -5.49 -9.91 11.43
C LEU A 452 -4.73 -10.70 12.50
N SER A 453 -4.94 -12.02 12.59
CA SER A 453 -4.22 -12.89 13.55
C SER A 453 -2.70 -12.88 13.33
N ARG A 454 -2.23 -12.80 12.07
CA ARG A 454 -0.79 -12.66 11.78
C ARG A 454 -0.25 -11.31 12.26
N GLN A 455 -0.99 -10.23 12.05
CA GLN A 455 -0.60 -8.90 12.53
C GLN A 455 -0.55 -8.85 14.06
N LEU A 456 -1.57 -9.40 14.73
CA LEU A 456 -1.62 -9.51 16.20
C LEU A 456 -0.39 -10.22 16.75
N LYS A 457 -0.03 -11.37 16.18
CA LYS A 457 1.16 -12.13 16.60
C LYS A 457 2.44 -11.31 16.45
N THR A 458 2.57 -10.54 15.37
CA THR A 458 3.72 -9.67 15.12
C THR A 458 3.76 -8.50 16.10
N SER A 459 2.63 -7.82 16.33
CA SER A 459 2.54 -6.69 17.26
C SER A 459 2.81 -7.13 18.70
N TRP A 460 2.28 -8.28 19.12
CA TRP A 460 2.52 -8.86 20.44
C TRP A 460 4.00 -9.13 20.68
N LYS A 461 4.69 -9.77 19.72
CA LYS A 461 6.13 -10.02 19.81
C LYS A 461 6.93 -8.72 19.98
N LYS A 462 6.56 -7.66 19.26
CA LYS A 462 7.23 -6.36 19.36
C LYS A 462 7.00 -5.70 20.73
N LEU A 463 5.77 -5.76 21.25
CA LEU A 463 5.45 -5.24 22.58
C LEU A 463 6.25 -5.96 23.66
N VAL A 464 6.24 -7.30 23.65
CA VAL A 464 7.00 -8.12 24.60
C VAL A 464 8.50 -7.83 24.52
N LEU A 465 9.07 -7.72 23.31
CA LEU A 465 10.48 -7.37 23.15
C LEU A 465 10.81 -6.01 23.78
N ASN A 466 9.98 -5.00 23.56
CA ASN A 466 10.21 -3.64 24.08
C ASN A 466 10.01 -3.51 25.59
N THR A 467 9.07 -4.27 26.18
CA THR A 467 8.85 -4.28 27.63
C THR A 467 9.85 -5.17 28.37
N THR A 468 10.43 -6.17 27.70
CA THR A 468 11.50 -7.00 28.29
C THR A 468 12.86 -6.32 28.22
N THR A 469 13.14 -5.49 27.19
CA THR A 469 14.38 -4.69 27.13
C THR A 469 14.40 -3.54 28.14
N SER A 470 13.25 -3.07 28.64
CA SER A 470 13.19 -2.05 29.69
C SER A 470 13.50 -2.59 31.09
N ASN A 471 13.42 -3.91 31.28
CA ASN A 471 13.82 -4.55 32.52
C ASN A 471 15.26 -5.04 32.35
N GLY A 472 16.20 -4.41 33.06
CA GLY A 472 17.52 -5.00 33.26
C GLY A 472 17.41 -6.44 33.80
N PRO A 473 18.53 -7.20 33.85
CA PRO A 473 18.55 -8.64 34.08
C PRO A 473 17.87 -9.18 35.35
N HIS A 474 17.31 -8.31 36.20
CA HIS A 474 16.71 -8.65 37.49
C HIS A 474 15.19 -8.59 37.61
N ASN A 475 14.41 -8.37 36.55
CA ASN A 475 12.95 -8.51 36.67
C ASN A 475 12.30 -9.02 35.38
N ARG A 476 12.14 -10.33 35.26
CA ARG A 476 11.21 -10.94 34.29
C ARG A 476 9.86 -11.14 34.99
N PRO A 477 8.80 -10.39 34.66
CA PRO A 477 7.45 -10.80 35.04
C PRO A 477 7.05 -11.97 34.13
N SER A 478 6.81 -13.13 34.73
CA SER A 478 6.15 -14.24 34.06
C SER A 478 4.67 -13.91 33.91
N PHE A 479 4.23 -13.55 32.71
CA PHE A 479 2.80 -13.52 32.36
C PHE A 479 2.47 -14.67 31.40
N PRO A 480 1.33 -15.34 31.59
CA PRO A 480 0.98 -16.55 30.86
C PRO A 480 0.75 -16.27 29.38
N VAL A 481 1.30 -17.13 28.53
CA VAL A 481 0.98 -17.21 27.10
C VAL A 481 -0.47 -17.68 26.96
N PRO A 482 -1.33 -17.03 26.16
CA PRO A 482 -2.68 -17.55 25.92
C PRO A 482 -2.59 -18.88 25.18
N SER A 483 -3.06 -19.95 25.83
CA SER A 483 -3.35 -21.24 25.20
C SER A 483 -4.48 -21.09 24.18
N PRO A 484 -4.56 -21.91 23.11
CA PRO A 484 -5.68 -21.88 22.19
C PRO A 484 -6.96 -22.20 22.96
N VAL A 485 -7.85 -21.22 23.10
CA VAL A 485 -9.14 -21.41 23.77
C VAL A 485 -9.97 -22.37 22.92
N GLN A 486 -10.15 -23.60 23.43
CA GLN A 486 -11.29 -24.42 23.07
C GLN A 486 -12.55 -23.70 23.58
N ARG A 487 -13.54 -23.56 22.70
CA ARG A 487 -14.86 -23.00 23.03
C ARG A 487 -15.41 -23.67 24.29
N GLN A 488 -15.69 -22.85 25.30
CA GLN A 488 -16.82 -23.08 26.19
C GLN A 488 -17.71 -21.85 26.13
N ASP A 489 -18.92 -22.09 25.65
CA ASP A 489 -20.03 -21.15 25.72
C ASP A 489 -20.28 -20.80 27.17
N ASN A 490 -20.08 -19.53 27.54
CA ASN A 490 -20.87 -18.83 28.56
C ASN A 490 -20.57 -17.33 28.50
N LEU A 491 -21.61 -16.59 28.11
CA LEU A 491 -21.74 -15.15 28.24
C LEU A 491 -21.77 -14.73 29.72
N ASN A 492 -21.35 -13.49 29.98
CA ASN A 492 -21.38 -12.73 31.24
C ASN A 492 -20.14 -12.87 32.15
N GLY A 493 -19.25 -11.89 32.05
CA GLY A 493 -18.17 -11.68 33.02
C GLY A 493 -17.27 -10.51 32.64
N MET A 494 -17.47 -9.38 33.31
CA MET A 494 -16.69 -8.14 33.28
C MET A 494 -15.19 -8.34 33.05
N TYR A 495 -14.62 -7.60 32.09
CA TYR A 495 -13.19 -7.27 32.09
C TYR A 495 -13.03 -5.75 32.03
N THR A 496 -12.68 -5.19 33.19
CA THR A 496 -12.21 -3.82 33.36
C THR A 496 -10.87 -3.64 32.63
N PRO A 497 -10.69 -2.58 31.82
CA PRO A 497 -9.37 -2.27 31.27
C PRO A 497 -8.48 -1.73 32.38
N ILE A 498 -7.37 -2.41 32.63
CA ILE A 498 -6.29 -1.91 33.47
C ILE A 498 -5.64 -0.73 32.71
N LEU A 499 -5.88 0.48 33.21
CA LEU A 499 -5.12 1.69 32.91
C LEU A 499 -3.69 1.54 33.44
N ILE A 500 -2.69 1.56 32.55
CA ILE A 500 -1.31 2.00 32.84
C ILE A 500 -0.86 2.91 31.69
#